data_AF-A0A8C0GLL7-F1
#
_entry.id   AF-A0A8C0GLL7-F1
#
_cell.length_a   1.000
_cell.length_b   1.000
_cell.length_c   1.000
_cell.angle_alpha   90.00
_cell.angle_beta   90.00
_cell.angle_gamma   90.00
#
_symmetry.space_group_name_H-M   'P 1'
#
loop_
_entity.id
_entity.type
_entity.pdbx_description
1 polymer ?
#
loop_
_entity_poly.entity_id
_entity_poly.type
_entity_poly.pdbx_seq_one_letter_code
_entity_poly.pdbx_strand_id
1 'polypeptide(L)'
;MLGNCNMLVWLGLNAFLFWWYYRVYDVPVKYHYSRKLLGSALAWARAPAACLNFNCLLILLPVCRNLLSFLRGSSACCSTRIRRQLDRNLTFHKMVAWMIALHTAIHTIAHLFNVERCVDGRVEAKGTIQAALSDLGDKTGETYLNF
;
A
#
# COMPACT_ATOMS: atom_id res chain seq x y z
N MET A 1 -21.28 -16.61 -13.66
CA MET A 1 -20.85 -15.30 -14.19
C MET A 1 -20.72 -14.18 -13.14
N LEU A 2 -21.52 -14.11 -12.06
CA LEU A 2 -21.40 -13.01 -11.05
C LEU A 2 -20.06 -12.91 -10.26
N GLY A 3 -19.22 -13.95 -10.22
CA GLY A 3 -17.99 -13.94 -9.39
C GLY A 3 -16.85 -13.10 -9.97
N ASN A 4 -16.77 -13.00 -11.31
CA ASN A 4 -15.63 -12.39 -12.00
C ASN A 4 -15.72 -10.86 -12.00
N CYS A 5 -16.92 -10.29 -11.99
CA CYS A 5 -17.12 -8.83 -12.01
C CYS A 5 -16.56 -8.17 -10.75
N ASN A 6 -16.85 -8.74 -9.57
CA ASN A 6 -16.36 -8.19 -8.29
C ASN A 6 -14.84 -8.26 -8.16
N MET A 7 -14.21 -9.31 -8.69
CA MET A 7 -12.76 -9.46 -8.70
C MET A 7 -12.08 -8.45 -9.62
N LEU A 8 -12.65 -8.20 -10.80
CA LEU A 8 -12.18 -7.17 -11.73
C LEU A 8 -12.30 -5.77 -11.14
N VAL A 9 -13.40 -5.48 -10.44
CA VAL A 9 -13.59 -4.20 -9.73
C VAL A 9 -12.55 -4.03 -8.62
N TRP A 10 -12.30 -5.08 -7.81
CA TRP A 10 -11.27 -5.04 -6.76
C TRP A 10 -9.85 -4.87 -7.31
N LEU A 11 -9.50 -5.58 -8.39
CA LEU A 11 -8.21 -5.42 -9.07
C LEU A 11 -8.08 -4.02 -9.67
N GLY A 12 -9.12 -3.52 -10.34
CA GLY A 12 -9.14 -2.18 -10.90
C GLY A 12 -8.99 -1.09 -9.83
N LEU A 13 -9.65 -1.25 -8.68
CA LEU A 13 -9.55 -0.31 -7.56
C LEU A 13 -8.15 -0.33 -6.93
N ASN A 14 -7.52 -1.50 -6.80
CA ASN A 14 -6.12 -1.61 -6.36
C ASN A 14 -5.15 -0.94 -7.34
N ALA A 15 -5.30 -1.21 -8.64
CA ALA A 15 -4.47 -0.59 -9.67
C ALA A 15 -4.65 0.93 -9.70
N PHE A 16 -5.89 1.41 -9.56
CA PHE A 16 -6.21 2.83 -9.47
C PHE A 16 -5.58 3.48 -8.23
N LEU A 17 -5.74 2.87 -7.04
CA LEU A 17 -5.13 3.36 -5.79
C LEU A 17 -3.61 3.42 -5.92
N PHE A 18 -3.00 2.35 -6.44
CA PHE A 18 -1.56 2.30 -6.64
C PHE A 18 -1.09 3.42 -7.56
N TRP A 19 -1.71 3.56 -8.74
CA TRP A 19 -1.36 4.59 -9.71
C TRP A 19 -1.58 6.00 -9.18
N TRP A 20 -2.71 6.24 -8.51
CA TRP A 20 -3.05 7.53 -7.92
C TRP A 20 -2.01 7.94 -6.88
N TYR A 21 -1.74 7.09 -5.89
CA TYR A 21 -0.74 7.39 -4.86
C TYR A 21 0.66 7.50 -5.45
N TYR A 22 1.02 6.67 -6.43
CA TYR A 22 2.29 6.80 -7.13
C TYR A 22 2.45 8.20 -7.74
N ARG A 23 1.45 8.68 -8.49
CA ARG A 23 1.45 10.03 -9.09
C ARG A 23 1.47 11.14 -8.05
N VAL A 24 0.77 10.97 -6.93
CA VAL A 24 0.77 11.94 -5.81
C VAL A 24 2.14 12.06 -5.15
N TYR A 25 2.93 11.01 -5.09
CA TYR A 25 4.28 11.08 -4.51
C TYR A 25 5.37 11.38 -5.54
N ASP A 26 5.13 11.13 -6.83
CA ASP A 26 6.12 11.32 -7.90
C ASP A 26 6.08 12.73 -8.54
N VAL A 27 4.89 13.34 -8.67
CA VAL A 27 4.72 14.58 -9.45
C VAL A 27 4.84 15.88 -8.61
N PRO A 28 4.10 16.08 -7.51
CA PRO A 28 3.99 17.42 -6.90
C PRO A 28 5.28 17.85 -6.21
N VAL A 29 5.56 19.16 -6.25
CA VAL A 29 6.79 19.78 -5.72
C VAL A 29 6.93 19.65 -4.20
N LYS A 30 5.83 19.39 -3.47
CA LYS A 30 5.81 19.20 -2.01
C LYS A 30 6.79 18.11 -1.53
N TYR A 31 7.01 17.07 -2.33
CA TYR A 31 7.95 15.97 -2.02
C TYR A 31 9.28 16.08 -2.75
N HIS A 32 9.61 17.24 -3.33
CA HIS A 32 10.82 17.41 -4.15
C HIS A 32 12.11 17.11 -3.38
N TYR A 33 12.23 17.58 -2.14
CA TYR A 33 13.41 17.31 -1.30
C TYR A 33 13.51 15.82 -0.92
N SER A 34 12.39 15.20 -0.52
CA SER A 34 12.34 13.77 -0.21
C SER A 34 12.64 12.92 -1.46
N ARG A 35 12.18 13.28 -2.65
CA ARG A 35 12.54 12.62 -3.92
C ARG A 35 14.00 12.84 -4.32
N LYS A 36 14.60 13.99 -3.99
CA LYS A 36 16.05 14.20 -4.23
C LYS A 36 16.92 13.31 -3.35
N LEU A 37 16.45 12.99 -2.14
CA LEU A 37 17.14 12.11 -1.21
C LEU A 37 16.89 10.62 -1.51
N LEU A 38 15.64 10.26 -1.76
CA LEU A 38 15.17 8.87 -1.82
C LEU A 38 14.89 8.38 -3.24
N GLY A 39 14.78 9.29 -4.21
CA GLY A 39 14.45 8.98 -5.60
C GLY A 39 13.00 8.52 -5.78
N SER A 40 12.77 7.78 -6.86
CA SER A 40 11.48 7.14 -7.17
C SER A 40 11.11 6.05 -6.15
N ALA A 41 12.06 5.56 -5.34
CA ALA A 41 11.82 4.56 -4.30
C ALA A 41 10.80 5.04 -3.26
N LEU A 42 10.69 6.35 -3.00
CA LEU A 42 9.68 6.92 -2.11
C LEU A 42 8.25 6.66 -2.60
N ALA A 43 7.98 6.92 -3.89
CA ALA A 43 6.67 6.65 -4.49
C ALA A 43 6.38 5.14 -4.50
N TRP A 44 7.39 4.33 -4.80
CA TRP A 44 7.33 2.87 -4.74
C TRP A 44 7.14 2.31 -3.32
N ALA A 45 7.50 3.02 -2.25
CA ALA A 45 7.23 2.61 -0.88
C ALA A 45 5.82 3.00 -0.42
N ARG A 46 5.38 4.22 -0.77
CA ARG A 46 4.11 4.81 -0.29
C ARG A 46 2.87 4.29 -1.05
N ALA A 47 2.97 4.07 -2.36
CA ALA A 47 1.88 3.52 -3.16
C ALA A 47 1.42 2.11 -2.72
N PRO A 48 2.32 1.12 -2.54
CA PRO A 48 1.92 -0.19 -2.04
C PRO A 48 1.50 -0.15 -0.57
N ALA A 49 2.02 0.77 0.26
CA ALA A 49 1.56 0.92 1.64
C ALA A 49 0.07 1.32 1.73
N ALA A 50 -0.38 2.24 0.87
CA ALA A 50 -1.79 2.61 0.79
C ALA A 50 -2.66 1.44 0.30
N CYS A 51 -2.20 0.70 -0.71
CA CYS A 51 -2.88 -0.50 -1.19
C CYS A 51 -2.90 -1.62 -0.14
N LEU A 52 -1.83 -1.76 0.63
CA LEU A 52 -1.72 -2.72 1.73
C LEU A 52 -2.76 -2.42 2.82
N ASN A 53 -2.86 -1.16 3.26
CA ASN A 53 -3.87 -0.73 4.24
C ASN A 53 -5.29 -1.04 3.75
N PHE A 54 -5.58 -0.76 2.48
CA PHE A 54 -6.87 -1.08 1.88
C PHE A 54 -7.15 -2.60 1.88
N ASN A 55 -6.19 -3.43 1.44
CA ASN A 55 -6.36 -4.88 1.40
C ASN A 55 -6.42 -5.51 2.79
N CYS A 56 -5.70 -4.99 3.78
CA CYS A 56 -5.77 -5.42 5.19
C CYS A 56 -7.11 -5.10 5.84
N LEU A 57 -7.79 -4.02 5.43
CA LEU A 57 -9.18 -3.80 5.81
C LEU A 57 -10.10 -4.81 5.11
N LEU A 58 -9.87 -5.05 3.82
CA LEU A 58 -10.73 -5.89 2.98
C LEU A 58 -10.67 -7.38 3.33
N ILE A 59 -9.53 -7.87 3.81
CA ILE A 59 -9.33 -9.28 4.20
C ILE A 59 -10.15 -9.67 5.45
N LEU A 60 -10.52 -8.69 6.29
CA LEU A 60 -11.36 -8.86 7.48
C LEU A 60 -12.85 -8.95 7.16
N LEU A 61 -13.30 -8.32 6.07
CA LEU A 61 -14.69 -8.36 5.62
C LEU A 61 -15.27 -9.79 5.51
N PRO A 62 -14.60 -10.79 4.88
CA PRO A 62 -15.11 -12.16 4.79
C PRO A 62 -15.20 -12.89 6.15
N VAL A 63 -14.52 -12.40 7.18
CA VAL A 63 -14.50 -12.96 8.54
C VAL A 63 -15.59 -12.33 9.41
N CYS A 64 -15.89 -11.04 9.23
CA CYS A 64 -16.95 -10.31 9.94
C CYS A 64 -18.36 -10.65 9.40
N ARG A 65 -18.81 -11.89 9.64
CA ARG A 65 -20.09 -12.43 9.15
C ARG A 65 -21.32 -11.58 9.51
N ASN A 66 -21.33 -10.91 10.67
CA ASN A 66 -22.44 -10.04 11.10
C ASN A 66 -22.50 -8.73 10.29
N LEU A 67 -21.36 -8.11 9.97
CA LEU A 67 -21.27 -6.93 9.11
C LEU A 67 -21.69 -7.25 7.67
N LEU A 68 -21.24 -8.40 7.16
CA LEU A 68 -21.68 -8.92 5.87
C LEU A 68 -23.20 -9.18 5.86
N SER A 69 -23.77 -9.68 6.96
CA SER A 69 -25.21 -9.94 7.06
C SER A 69 -26.01 -8.63 7.16
N PHE A 70 -25.46 -7.58 7.75
CA PHE A 70 -26.04 -6.24 7.77
C PHE A 70 -26.01 -5.56 6.39
N LEU A 71 -24.85 -5.55 5.71
CA LEU A 71 -24.72 -5.05 4.33
C LEU A 71 -25.58 -5.83 3.34
N ARG A 72 -25.74 -7.14 3.57
CA ARG A 72 -26.57 -8.04 2.76
C ARG A 72 -28.04 -8.08 3.18
N GLY A 73 -28.39 -7.54 4.35
CA GLY A 73 -29.78 -7.36 4.80
C GLY A 73 -30.60 -6.49 3.85
N SER A 74 -29.92 -5.68 3.03
CA SER A 74 -30.55 -4.95 1.91
C SER A 74 -30.83 -5.80 0.66
N SER A 75 -30.44 -7.09 0.61
CA SER A 75 -30.62 -7.99 -0.55
C SER A 75 -30.80 -9.48 -0.16
N ALA A 76 -31.98 -9.75 0.41
CA ALA A 76 -32.75 -11.01 0.51
C ALA A 76 -32.07 -12.42 0.45
N CYS A 77 -32.37 -13.17 1.52
CA CYS A 77 -32.85 -14.57 1.60
C CYS A 77 -31.94 -15.77 1.20
N CYS A 78 -32.05 -16.82 2.04
CA CYS A 78 -31.67 -18.24 1.88
C CYS A 78 -30.32 -18.75 2.48
N SER A 79 -30.44 -19.71 3.42
CA SER A 79 -29.36 -20.42 4.12
C SER A 79 -28.38 -21.19 3.20
N THR A 80 -28.83 -21.77 2.08
CA THR A 80 -27.96 -22.45 1.10
C THR A 80 -27.07 -21.48 0.32
N ARG A 81 -27.52 -20.21 0.17
CA ARG A 81 -26.75 -19.14 -0.47
C ARG A 81 -25.58 -18.71 0.43
N ILE A 82 -25.71 -18.86 1.75
CA ILE A 82 -24.67 -18.50 2.73
C ILE A 82 -23.46 -19.41 2.60
N ARG A 83 -23.65 -20.73 2.52
CA ARG A 83 -22.52 -21.69 2.36
C ARG A 83 -21.78 -21.48 1.03
N ARG A 84 -22.52 -21.30 -0.06
CA ARG A 84 -21.95 -20.96 -1.39
C ARG A 84 -21.27 -19.57 -1.45
N GLN A 85 -21.73 -18.60 -0.65
CA GLN A 85 -21.10 -17.29 -0.54
C GLN A 85 -19.84 -17.36 0.32
N LEU A 86 -19.84 -18.17 1.37
CA LEU A 86 -18.67 -18.41 2.22
C LEU A 86 -17.53 -19.05 1.43
N ASP A 87 -17.80 -20.06 0.60
CA ASP A 87 -16.78 -20.69 -0.25
C ASP A 87 -16.16 -19.67 -1.23
N ARG A 88 -16.97 -18.76 -1.80
CA ARG A 88 -16.48 -17.66 -2.64
C ARG A 88 -15.69 -16.61 -1.87
N ASN A 89 -16.12 -16.29 -0.65
CA ASN A 89 -15.43 -15.35 0.23
C ASN A 89 -14.06 -15.89 0.66
N LEU A 90 -13.90 -17.21 0.80
CA LEU A 90 -12.63 -17.85 1.13
C LEU A 90 -11.66 -17.82 -0.06
N THR A 91 -12.14 -18.07 -1.28
CA THR A 91 -11.32 -17.88 -2.49
C THR A 91 -10.90 -16.40 -2.64
N PHE A 92 -11.82 -15.46 -2.39
CA PHE A 92 -11.50 -14.02 -2.40
C PHE A 92 -10.49 -13.65 -1.31
N HIS A 93 -10.64 -14.16 -0.09
CA HIS A 93 -9.69 -13.97 1.01
C HIS A 93 -8.28 -14.47 0.64
N LYS A 94 -8.18 -15.65 -0.01
CA LYS A 94 -6.90 -16.16 -0.53
C LYS A 94 -6.27 -15.23 -1.56
N MET A 95 -7.06 -14.67 -2.50
CA MET A 95 -6.54 -13.71 -3.49
C MET A 95 -6.08 -12.40 -2.84
N VAL A 96 -6.84 -11.86 -1.89
CA VAL A 96 -6.47 -10.67 -1.14
C VAL A 96 -5.18 -10.92 -0.34
N ALA A 97 -5.03 -12.10 0.27
CA ALA A 97 -3.81 -12.48 0.98
C ALA A 97 -2.57 -12.50 0.08
N TRP A 98 -2.68 -13.05 -1.14
CA TRP A 98 -1.59 -13.00 -2.13
C TRP A 98 -1.26 -11.56 -2.55
N MET A 99 -2.26 -10.70 -2.70
CA MET A 99 -2.05 -9.29 -3.04
C MET A 99 -1.40 -8.50 -1.90
N ILE A 100 -1.76 -8.79 -0.65
CA ILE A 100 -1.08 -8.25 0.54
C ILE A 100 0.39 -8.66 0.51
N ALA A 101 0.68 -9.95 0.31
CA ALA A 101 2.06 -10.44 0.24
C ALA A 101 2.88 -9.74 -0.87
N LEU A 102 2.29 -9.54 -2.05
CA LEU A 102 2.92 -8.84 -3.16
C LEU A 102 3.19 -7.36 -2.82
N HIS A 103 2.22 -6.62 -2.30
CA HIS A 103 2.43 -5.22 -1.92
C HIS A 103 3.43 -5.08 -0.78
N THR A 104 3.40 -5.98 0.21
CA THR A 104 4.40 -6.02 1.28
C THR A 104 5.80 -6.24 0.73
N ALA A 105 5.98 -7.18 -0.22
CA ALA A 105 7.29 -7.40 -0.84
C ALA A 105 7.80 -6.15 -1.56
N ILE A 106 6.96 -5.51 -2.38
CA ILE A 106 7.32 -4.26 -3.08
C ILE A 106 7.65 -3.14 -2.08
N HIS A 107 6.83 -2.97 -1.04
CA HIS A 107 7.04 -1.98 0.00
C HIS A 107 8.36 -2.18 0.74
N THR A 108 8.67 -3.42 1.14
CA THR A 108 9.94 -3.75 1.81
C THR A 108 11.14 -3.51 0.90
N ILE A 109 11.09 -3.96 -0.36
CA ILE A 109 12.16 -3.73 -1.34
C ILE A 109 12.39 -2.23 -1.57
N ALA A 110 11.31 -1.45 -1.68
CA ALA A 110 11.42 -0.01 -1.82
C ALA A 110 12.09 0.65 -0.60
N HIS A 111 11.79 0.19 0.62
CA HIS A 111 12.48 0.64 1.83
C HIS A 111 13.96 0.22 1.86
N LEU A 112 14.32 -0.95 1.35
CA LEU A 112 15.74 -1.36 1.25
C LEU A 112 16.51 -0.41 0.32
N PHE A 113 15.99 -0.13 -0.88
CA PHE A 113 16.60 0.86 -1.78
C PHE A 113 16.65 2.27 -1.20
N ASN A 114 15.70 2.61 -0.35
CA ASN A 114 15.67 3.88 0.38
C ASN A 114 16.84 3.98 1.37
N VAL A 115 17.10 2.89 2.09
CA VAL A 115 18.21 2.78 3.04
C VAL A 115 19.54 2.79 2.31
N GLU A 116 19.70 2.02 1.23
CA GLU A 116 20.94 2.02 0.42
C GLU A 116 21.28 3.43 -0.07
N ARG A 117 20.32 4.16 -0.66
CA ARG A 117 20.53 5.55 -1.09
C ARG A 117 20.90 6.49 0.06
N CYS A 118 20.35 6.25 1.25
CA CYS A 118 20.68 7.04 2.43
C CYS A 118 22.12 6.77 2.91
N VAL A 119 22.56 5.51 2.87
CA VAL A 119 23.93 5.08 3.21
C VAL A 119 24.92 5.63 2.19
N ASP A 120 24.66 5.48 0.89
CA ASP A 120 25.50 6.01 -0.18
C ASP A 120 25.65 7.53 -0.08
N GLY A 121 24.55 8.24 0.19
CA GLY A 121 24.56 9.69 0.40
C GLY A 121 25.36 10.14 1.63
N ARG A 122 25.57 9.27 2.63
CA ARG A 122 26.44 9.52 3.79
C ARG A 122 27.90 9.23 3.49
N VAL A 123 28.17 8.24 2.65
CA VAL A 123 29.54 7.80 2.30
C VAL A 123 30.16 8.70 1.22
N GLU A 124 29.39 9.17 0.22
CA GLU A 124 29.96 9.81 -0.97
C GLU A 124 30.49 11.25 -0.78
N ALA A 125 29.99 12.12 0.11
CA ALA A 125 30.51 13.50 0.11
C ALA A 125 30.21 14.36 1.35
N LYS A 126 31.27 14.85 2.00
CA LYS A 126 31.27 16.18 2.61
C LYS A 126 31.17 17.26 1.50
N GLY A 127 29.97 17.57 1.01
CA GLY A 127 29.77 18.69 0.07
C GLY A 127 28.53 18.65 -0.83
N THR A 128 27.89 17.49 -1.00
CA THR A 128 26.72 17.35 -1.88
C THR A 128 25.41 17.62 -1.13
N ILE A 129 24.39 18.14 -1.84
CA ILE A 129 23.05 18.43 -1.29
C ILE A 129 22.44 17.20 -0.57
N GLN A 130 22.69 15.98 -1.07
CA GLN A 130 22.23 14.74 -0.45
C GLN A 130 22.84 14.47 0.93
N ALA A 131 24.11 14.81 1.14
CA ALA A 131 24.77 14.67 2.43
C ALA A 131 24.22 15.67 3.45
N ALA A 132 24.03 16.93 3.03
CA ALA A 132 23.40 17.95 3.89
C ALA A 132 21.98 17.55 4.29
N LEU A 133 21.19 16.98 3.37
CA LEU A 133 19.83 16.48 3.65
C LEU A 133 19.82 15.19 4.49
N SER A 134 20.81 14.30 4.35
CA SER A 134 20.93 13.09 5.18
C SER A 134 21.36 13.43 6.62
N ASP A 135 22.10 14.51 6.80
CA ASP A 135 22.54 15.05 8.10
C ASP A 135 21.47 15.89 8.82
N LEU A 136 20.48 16.41 8.07
CA LEU A 136 19.36 17.23 8.56
C LEU A 136 18.37 16.51 9.49
N GLY A 137 18.64 15.25 9.87
CA GLY A 137 17.69 14.35 10.50
C GLY A 137 17.90 14.00 11.98
N ASP A 138 18.95 14.48 12.65
CA ASP A 138 19.29 13.95 13.99
C ASP A 138 19.62 15.05 15.02
N LYS A 139 18.87 16.16 15.00
CA LYS A 139 18.86 17.12 16.11
C LYS A 139 17.77 16.76 17.10
N THR A 140 18.13 16.68 18.38
CA THR A 140 17.23 16.38 19.49
C THR A 140 16.02 17.34 19.48
N GLY A 141 14.85 16.84 19.04
CA GLY A 141 13.60 17.61 18.99
C GLY A 141 13.05 17.95 17.61
N GLU A 142 13.74 17.62 16.51
CA GLU A 142 13.33 17.98 15.15
C GLU A 142 13.30 16.76 14.22
N THR A 143 12.10 16.27 13.86
CA THR A 143 11.93 15.12 12.94
C THR A 143 11.53 15.60 11.54
N TYR A 144 12.50 16.04 10.76
CA TYR A 144 12.24 16.53 9.38
C TYR A 144 11.99 15.41 8.36
N LEU A 145 12.46 14.19 8.64
CA LEU A 145 12.30 13.04 7.75
C LEU A 145 11.14 12.14 8.24
N ASN A 146 9.97 12.32 7.63
CA ASN A 146 8.88 11.35 7.73
C ASN A 146 9.18 10.19 6.76
N PHE A 147 9.93 9.19 7.22
CA PHE A 147 10.09 7.92 6.50
C PHE A 147 8.77 7.17 6.33
#